data_AF-A0A956PC48-F1
#
_entry.id   AF-A0A956PC48-F1
#
_cell.length_a   1.000
_cell.length_b   1.000
_cell.length_c   1.000
_cell.angle_alpha   90.00
_cell.angle_beta   90.00
_cell.angle_gamma   90.00
#
_symmetry.space_group_name_H-M   'P 1'
#
loop_
_entity.id
_entity.type
_entity.pdbx_description
1 polymer ?
#
loop_
_entity_poly.entity_id
_entity_poly.type
_entity_poly.pdbx_seq_one_letter_code
_entity_poly.pdbx_strand_id
1 'polypeptide(L)'
;NGIDDDCDGVTDEGFDADGDGFSTCGGDCDDGNPNVNPGQAEVCDGIDNDCDGAVDEGFDADGDGFTGCGGDCNDGDPTIHPGAPEIPNDGIDQNCNGSLLCGGAADAGPGAWMGALPLYLAPFILIAVARRRRSRA
;
A
#
# COMPACT_ATOMS: atom_id res chain seq x y z
N ASN A 1 16.15 -16.53 37.07
CA ASN A 1 15.87 -15.57 38.19
C ASN A 1 15.49 -16.29 39.52
N GLY A 2 15.72 -17.61 39.66
CA GLY A 2 15.25 -18.40 40.80
C GLY A 2 13.78 -18.85 40.69
N ILE A 3 13.14 -18.64 39.54
CA ILE A 3 11.78 -19.08 39.18
C ILE A 3 11.91 -20.19 38.12
N ASP A 4 10.95 -21.12 38.14
CA ASP A 4 10.75 -22.19 37.15
C ASP A 4 10.01 -21.57 35.95
N ASP A 5 10.79 -21.13 34.97
CA ASP A 5 10.32 -20.32 33.85
C ASP A 5 9.75 -21.19 32.69
N ASP A 6 9.78 -22.54 32.77
CA ASP A 6 9.24 -23.47 31.77
C ASP A 6 8.20 -24.48 32.33
N CYS A 7 7.86 -24.40 33.62
CA CYS A 7 6.87 -25.21 34.32
C CYS A 7 7.15 -26.72 34.30
N ASP A 8 8.41 -27.14 34.20
CA ASP A 8 8.81 -28.54 34.27
C ASP A 8 9.10 -29.02 35.72
N GLY A 9 9.13 -28.08 36.67
CA GLY A 9 9.37 -28.34 38.08
C GLY A 9 10.83 -28.26 38.52
N VAL A 10 11.76 -27.84 37.66
CA VAL A 10 13.12 -27.44 38.03
C VAL A 10 13.39 -25.96 37.74
N THR A 11 14.14 -25.33 38.63
CA THR A 11 14.63 -23.96 38.39
C THR A 11 15.74 -24.02 37.35
N ASP A 12 15.41 -23.74 36.10
CA ASP A 12 16.34 -23.67 34.98
C ASP A 12 16.97 -22.25 34.87
N GLU A 13 18.24 -22.19 34.48
CA GLU A 13 19.07 -20.99 34.37
C GLU A 13 19.64 -20.91 32.94
N GLY A 14 18.82 -20.59 31.93
CA GLY A 14 19.32 -20.43 30.57
C GLY A 14 18.33 -20.26 29.40
N PHE A 15 17.14 -19.69 29.61
CA PHE A 15 16.08 -19.63 28.58
C PHE A 15 15.47 -18.24 28.33
N ASP A 16 16.22 -17.18 28.67
CA ASP A 16 16.00 -15.81 28.20
C ASP A 16 17.22 -15.53 27.30
N ALA A 17 17.11 -15.86 26.01
CA ALA A 17 18.28 -15.85 25.12
C ALA A 17 18.71 -14.44 24.70
N ASP A 18 17.84 -13.44 24.82
CA ASP A 18 18.14 -12.05 24.48
C ASP A 18 18.34 -11.11 25.69
N GLY A 19 17.97 -11.56 26.89
CA GLY A 19 18.20 -10.87 28.16
C GLY A 19 17.18 -9.77 28.48
N ASP A 20 15.98 -9.81 27.90
CA ASP A 20 14.92 -8.81 28.14
C ASP A 20 14.08 -9.09 29.40
N GLY A 21 14.26 -10.27 30.01
CA GLY A 21 13.58 -10.70 31.21
C GLY A 21 12.28 -11.48 30.99
N PHE A 22 11.92 -11.74 29.73
CA PHE A 22 10.90 -12.69 29.33
C PHE A 22 11.56 -13.95 28.77
N SER A 23 10.77 -15.01 28.69
CA SER A 23 11.18 -16.26 28.06
C SER A 23 10.08 -16.71 27.12
N THR A 24 10.39 -17.58 26.17
CA THR A 24 9.37 -18.23 25.32
C THR A 24 8.15 -18.76 26.10
N CYS A 25 8.35 -19.32 27.29
CA CYS A 25 7.26 -19.79 28.15
C CYS A 25 6.65 -18.67 29.01
N GLY A 26 7.38 -17.60 29.27
CA GLY A 26 6.92 -16.36 29.89
C GLY A 26 6.06 -15.48 28.98
N GLY A 27 5.82 -15.89 27.73
CA GLY A 27 4.99 -15.18 26.77
C GLY A 27 5.76 -14.43 25.70
N ASP A 28 7.09 -14.57 25.66
CA ASP A 28 7.91 -14.03 24.59
C ASP A 28 7.68 -14.80 23.28
N CYS A 29 7.32 -14.07 22.23
CA CYS A 29 7.08 -14.58 20.90
C CYS A 29 8.36 -14.63 20.02
N ASP A 30 9.43 -13.93 20.39
CA ASP A 30 10.76 -13.98 19.76
C ASP A 30 11.91 -13.79 20.77
N ASP A 31 12.22 -14.87 21.51
CA ASP A 31 13.30 -15.00 22.52
C ASP A 31 14.73 -14.70 22.03
N GLY A 32 14.89 -14.38 20.74
CA GLY A 32 16.15 -13.94 20.14
C GLY A 32 16.22 -12.42 19.95
N ASN A 33 15.18 -11.66 20.29
CA ASN A 33 15.06 -10.24 20.03
C ASN A 33 14.50 -9.48 21.24
N PRO A 34 15.34 -8.73 21.97
CA PRO A 34 14.95 -8.11 23.24
C PRO A 34 14.00 -6.90 23.10
N ASN A 35 13.56 -6.62 21.87
CA ASN A 35 12.54 -5.61 21.57
C ASN A 35 11.19 -6.25 21.20
N VAL A 36 11.05 -7.57 21.31
CA VAL A 36 9.82 -8.32 21.07
C VAL A 36 9.51 -9.07 22.35
N ASN A 37 8.58 -8.57 23.15
CA ASN A 37 8.16 -9.22 24.40
C ASN A 37 6.83 -8.64 24.91
N PRO A 38 6.14 -9.35 25.82
CA PRO A 38 4.85 -8.93 26.37
C PRO A 38 4.79 -7.45 26.80
N GLY A 39 3.98 -6.66 26.08
CA GLY A 39 3.70 -5.26 26.41
C GLY A 39 4.78 -4.26 25.96
N GLN A 40 5.64 -4.63 25.01
CA GLN A 40 6.40 -3.64 24.22
C GLN A 40 5.48 -2.68 23.48
N ALA A 41 6.04 -1.58 22.97
CA ALA A 41 5.31 -0.70 22.09
C ALA A 41 5.46 -1.21 20.65
N GLU A 42 4.34 -1.35 19.96
CA GLU A 42 4.33 -1.64 18.53
C GLU A 42 5.12 -0.61 17.72
N VAL A 43 5.90 -1.11 16.77
CA VAL A 43 6.66 -0.34 15.80
C VAL A 43 6.29 -0.87 14.44
N CYS A 44 5.91 0.05 13.56
CA CYS A 44 5.55 -0.19 12.16
C CYS A 44 6.66 -0.90 11.34
N ASP A 45 6.85 -2.19 11.57
CA ASP A 45 7.92 -3.03 11.05
C ASP A 45 7.44 -4.44 10.62
N GLY A 46 6.15 -4.74 10.82
CA GLY A 46 5.53 -6.01 10.44
C GLY A 46 5.80 -7.14 11.43
N ILE A 47 6.25 -6.83 12.64
CA ILE A 47 6.45 -7.76 13.76
C ILE A 47 5.43 -7.42 14.84
N ASP A 48 4.86 -8.45 15.46
CA ASP A 48 4.12 -8.35 16.72
C ASP A 48 5.16 -8.08 17.82
N ASN A 49 5.38 -6.81 18.19
CA ASN A 49 6.43 -6.45 19.15
C ASN A 49 5.99 -6.75 20.58
N ASP A 50 4.70 -6.63 20.87
CA ASP A 50 4.15 -6.75 22.20
C ASP A 50 3.61 -8.15 22.56
N CYS A 51 3.71 -9.08 21.62
CA CYS A 51 3.31 -10.48 21.72
C CYS A 51 1.84 -10.69 22.09
N ASP A 52 0.93 -9.78 21.70
CA ASP A 52 -0.51 -9.90 21.95
C ASP A 52 -1.27 -10.70 20.86
N GLY A 53 -0.58 -11.01 19.76
CA GLY A 53 -1.09 -11.77 18.62
C GLY A 53 -1.64 -10.91 17.47
N ALA A 54 -1.63 -9.59 17.60
CA ALA A 54 -1.83 -8.65 16.51
C ALA A 54 -0.46 -8.08 16.06
N VAL A 55 -0.39 -7.59 14.82
CA VAL A 55 0.84 -7.01 14.27
C VAL A 55 0.55 -5.55 13.97
N ASP A 56 1.36 -4.65 14.50
CA ASP A 56 1.26 -3.21 14.25
C ASP A 56 -0.13 -2.63 14.59
N GLU A 57 -0.88 -3.18 15.55
CA GLU A 57 -2.29 -2.80 15.81
C GLU A 57 -2.46 -1.37 16.35
N GLY A 58 -1.39 -0.75 16.84
CA GLY A 58 -1.33 0.69 17.09
C GLY A 58 -1.43 1.58 15.83
N PHE A 59 -1.40 0.97 14.64
CA PHE A 59 -1.39 1.62 13.33
C PHE A 59 -2.59 1.22 12.44
N ASP A 60 -3.66 0.68 13.03
CA ASP A 60 -4.97 0.44 12.40
C ASP A 60 -5.98 1.47 12.95
N ALA A 61 -6.14 2.60 12.26
CA ALA A 61 -6.92 3.72 12.78
C ALA A 61 -8.44 3.59 12.55
N ASP A 62 -8.88 2.68 11.66
CA ASP A 62 -10.30 2.43 11.41
C ASP A 62 -10.82 1.07 11.88
N GLY A 63 -9.93 0.16 12.26
CA GLY A 63 -10.21 -1.13 12.89
C GLY A 63 -10.62 -2.23 11.91
N ASP A 64 -10.19 -2.17 10.65
CA ASP A 64 -10.49 -3.18 9.64
C ASP A 64 -9.49 -4.35 9.59
N GLY A 65 -8.39 -4.24 10.36
CA GLY A 65 -7.33 -5.24 10.45
C GLY A 65 -6.21 -5.06 9.42
N PHE A 66 -6.23 -4.01 8.60
CA PHE A 66 -5.13 -3.58 7.76
C PHE A 66 -4.54 -2.30 8.33
N THR A 67 -3.26 -2.34 8.65
CA THR A 67 -2.58 -1.18 9.23
C THR A 67 -2.05 -0.26 8.12
N GLY A 68 -1.82 1.01 8.44
CA GLY A 68 -1.09 1.94 7.57
C GLY A 68 0.32 1.41 7.20
N CYS A 69 0.93 0.60 8.08
CA CYS A 69 2.15 -0.16 7.84
C CYS A 69 1.97 -1.29 6.83
N GLY A 70 0.85 -2.00 6.99
CA GLY A 70 0.46 -3.18 6.22
C GLY A 70 0.02 -2.90 4.79
N GLY A 71 0.09 -1.63 4.36
CA GLY A 71 -0.24 -1.23 3.00
C GLY A 71 -1.64 -0.65 2.85
N ASP A 72 -2.31 -0.31 3.95
CA ASP A 72 -3.52 0.51 3.88
C ASP A 72 -3.18 1.92 3.36
N CYS A 73 -3.76 2.24 2.21
CA CYS A 73 -3.59 3.51 1.54
C CYS A 73 -4.54 4.61 2.05
N ASN A 74 -5.54 4.26 2.87
CA ASN A 74 -6.38 5.17 3.63
C ASN A 74 -6.91 4.52 4.93
N ASP A 75 -6.02 4.43 5.92
CA ASP A 75 -6.20 3.96 7.31
C ASP A 75 -7.30 4.69 8.15
N GLY A 76 -8.08 5.58 7.52
CA GLY A 76 -9.23 6.23 8.12
C GLY A 76 -10.56 5.80 7.50
N ASP A 77 -10.56 4.84 6.59
CA ASP A 77 -11.72 4.34 5.87
C ASP A 77 -11.66 2.81 5.69
N PRO A 78 -12.46 2.04 6.45
CA PRO A 78 -12.38 0.57 6.50
C PRO A 78 -12.92 -0.11 5.22
N THR A 79 -13.15 0.67 4.17
CA THR A 79 -13.52 0.20 2.83
C THR A 79 -12.40 0.36 1.81
N ILE A 80 -11.28 0.97 2.20
CA ILE A 80 -10.11 1.19 1.37
C ILE A 80 -8.94 0.50 2.07
N HIS A 81 -8.56 -0.67 1.58
CA HIS A 81 -7.52 -1.50 2.18
C HIS A 81 -7.02 -2.54 1.16
N PRO A 82 -5.86 -3.18 1.33
CA PRO A 82 -5.36 -4.20 0.42
C PRO A 82 -6.41 -5.28 0.07
N GLY A 83 -6.71 -5.41 -1.22
CA GLY A 83 -7.66 -6.41 -1.72
C GLY A 83 -9.14 -6.08 -1.57
N ALA A 84 -9.51 -4.85 -1.16
CA ALA A 84 -10.91 -4.41 -1.13
C ALA A 84 -11.56 -4.45 -2.53
N PRO A 85 -12.91 -4.50 -2.63
CA PRO A 85 -13.59 -4.39 -3.91
C PRO A 85 -13.47 -2.99 -4.51
N GLU A 86 -13.11 -2.93 -5.79
CA GLU A 86 -13.00 -1.66 -6.51
C GLU A 86 -14.36 -1.07 -6.87
N ILE A 87 -14.51 0.24 -6.69
CA ILE A 87 -15.67 1.01 -7.13
C ILE A 87 -15.32 1.67 -8.47
N PRO A 88 -15.97 1.28 -9.59
CA PRO A 88 -15.60 1.81 -10.89
C PRO A 88 -15.87 3.32 -11.03
N ASN A 89 -14.87 4.05 -11.53
CA ASN A 89 -14.96 5.46 -11.93
C ASN A 89 -15.17 6.49 -10.79
N ASP A 90 -14.85 6.16 -9.54
CA ASP A 90 -14.84 7.14 -8.44
C ASP A 90 -13.46 7.81 -8.24
N GLY A 91 -12.40 7.25 -8.84
CA GLY A 91 -11.05 7.80 -8.81
C GLY A 91 -10.29 7.50 -7.52
N ILE A 92 -10.78 6.54 -6.72
CA ILE A 92 -10.12 6.03 -5.51
C ILE A 92 -9.59 4.62 -5.81
N ASP A 93 -8.42 4.28 -5.29
CA ASP A 93 -7.83 2.94 -5.33
C ASP A 93 -8.29 2.24 -4.06
N GLN A 94 -9.39 1.50 -4.11
CA GLN A 94 -9.95 0.89 -2.89
C GLN A 94 -9.08 -0.27 -2.44
N ASN A 95 -8.42 -0.98 -3.36
CA ASN A 95 -7.70 -2.20 -3.04
C ASN A 95 -6.19 -2.00 -2.81
N CYS A 96 -5.74 -0.74 -2.84
CA CYS A 96 -4.37 -0.31 -2.63
C CYS A 96 -3.32 -1.05 -3.48
N ASN A 97 -3.68 -1.52 -4.69
CA ASN A 97 -2.76 -2.25 -5.57
C ASN A 97 -1.95 -1.33 -6.51
N GLY A 98 -2.14 -0.01 -6.42
CA GLY A 98 -1.47 0.98 -7.25
C GLY A 98 -2.05 1.12 -8.65
N SER A 99 -3.25 0.58 -8.89
CA SER A 99 -3.99 0.66 -10.15
C SER A 99 -5.45 0.96 -9.89
N LEU A 100 -5.85 2.22 -10.11
CA LEU A 100 -7.25 2.60 -10.23
C LEU A 100 -7.94 1.72 -11.30
N LEU A 101 -8.98 0.95 -10.95
CA LEU A 101 -9.85 0.31 -11.94
C LEU A 101 -10.78 1.36 -12.59
N CYS A 102 -10.19 2.31 -13.29
CA CYS A 102 -10.90 3.17 -14.21
C CYS A 102 -10.91 2.54 -15.60
N GLY A 103 -12.11 2.34 -16.13
CA GLY A 103 -12.31 2.30 -17.56
C GLY A 103 -11.93 3.64 -18.19
N GLY A 104 -10.63 3.84 -18.45
CA GLY A 104 -10.11 4.92 -19.29
C GLY A 104 -9.20 5.94 -18.60
N ALA A 105 -7.89 5.65 -18.61
CA ALA A 105 -6.78 6.60 -18.76
C ALA A 105 -6.53 7.65 -17.64
N ALA A 106 -5.95 7.20 -16.53
CA ALA A 106 -4.89 7.86 -15.72
C ALA A 106 -4.67 6.89 -14.55
N ASP A 107 -3.58 6.12 -14.49
CA ASP A 107 -2.35 6.54 -13.81
C ASP A 107 -1.11 5.87 -14.40
N ALA A 108 -0.75 6.22 -15.64
CA ALA A 108 0.61 5.98 -16.07
C ALA A 108 1.52 6.97 -15.32
N GLY A 109 2.50 6.45 -14.57
CA GLY A 109 3.66 7.22 -14.14
C GLY A 109 4.28 8.01 -15.32
N PRO A 110 5.14 9.00 -15.02
CA PRO A 110 5.58 10.00 -16.00
C PRO A 110 6.41 9.36 -17.13
N GLY A 111 5.75 8.87 -18.18
CA GLY A 111 6.41 8.12 -19.25
C GLY A 111 5.60 7.83 -20.52
N ALA A 112 4.28 8.04 -20.54
CA ALA A 112 3.48 7.80 -21.75
C ALA A 112 3.42 9.04 -22.66
N TRP A 113 4.58 9.48 -23.15
CA TRP A 113 4.67 10.36 -24.31
C TRP A 113 4.45 9.54 -25.57
N MET A 114 3.27 9.63 -26.18
CA MET A 114 3.13 9.40 -27.61
C MET A 114 1.80 9.96 -28.12
N GLY A 115 1.88 11.06 -28.86
CA GLY A 115 0.88 11.37 -29.88
C GLY A 115 0.02 12.61 -29.65
N ALA A 116 0.65 13.76 -29.39
CA ALA A 116 0.07 15.01 -29.88
C ALA A 116 -0.02 14.91 -31.43
N LEU A 117 -1.21 14.63 -31.97
CA LEU A 117 -1.47 14.81 -33.39
C LEU A 117 -1.50 16.33 -33.65
N PRO A 118 -0.55 16.86 -34.44
CA PRO A 118 -0.44 18.29 -34.64
C PRO A 118 -1.59 18.81 -35.50
N LEU A 119 -2.18 19.92 -35.06
CA LEU A 119 -3.02 20.84 -35.82
C LEU A 119 -2.31 21.24 -37.14
N TYR A 120 -2.44 20.46 -38.20
CA TYR A 120 -2.11 20.91 -39.55
C TYR A 120 -3.35 21.49 -40.23
N LEU A 121 -3.62 22.76 -39.88
CA LEU A 121 -4.20 23.73 -40.80
C LEU A 121 -3.24 23.88 -42.00
N ALA A 122 -3.65 23.42 -43.18
CA ALA A 122 -3.11 23.91 -44.44
C ALA A 122 -4.27 24.06 -45.45
N PRO A 123 -4.63 25.30 -45.83
CA PRO A 123 -5.70 25.54 -46.80
C PRO A 123 -5.21 25.15 -48.19
N PHE A 124 -5.97 24.29 -48.88
CA PHE A 124 -5.73 24.04 -50.30
C PHE A 124 -5.96 25.33 -51.10
N ILE A 125 -4.86 25.87 -51.60
CA ILE A 125 -4.76 27.01 -52.50
C ILE A 125 -5.49 26.66 -53.80
N LEU A 126 -6.72 27.14 -53.98
CA LEU A 126 -7.43 27.17 -55.27
C LEU A 126 -6.92 28.39 -56.08
N ILE A 127 -5.83 28.22 -56.82
CA ILE A 127 -5.50 29.15 -57.91
C ILE A 127 -6.45 28.85 -59.07
N ALA A 128 -7.49 29.66 -59.20
CA ALA A 128 -8.26 29.80 -60.43
C ALA A 128 -8.48 31.29 -60.74
N VAL A 129 -7.40 31.99 -61.10
CA VAL A 129 -7.50 33.33 -61.69
C VAL A 129 -7.82 33.21 -63.18
N ALA A 130 -9.08 33.54 -63.46
CA ALA A 130 -9.74 33.91 -64.71
C ALA A 130 -8.91 34.17 -65.99
N ARG A 131 -9.46 33.76 -67.15
CA ARG A 131 -9.63 34.68 -68.28
C ARG A 131 -10.71 34.28 -69.31
N ARG A 132 -11.76 35.11 -69.30
CA ARG A 132 -12.60 35.61 -70.41
C ARG A 132 -13.25 34.65 -71.41
N ARG A 133 -14.59 34.70 -71.38
CA ARG A 133 -15.55 34.54 -72.49
C ARG A 133 -14.98 34.98 -73.86
N ARG A 134 -15.17 34.13 -74.88
CA ARG A 134 -15.49 34.60 -76.23
C ARG A 134 -16.81 33.97 -76.70
N SER A 135 -17.70 34.85 -77.11
CA SER A 135 -19.04 34.62 -77.62
C SER A 135 -19.03 34.00 -79.04
N ARG A 136 -20.11 33.27 -79.34
CA ARG A 136 -20.80 33.12 -80.64
C ARG A 136 -19.98 32.76 -81.89
N ALA A 137 -20.30 31.61 -82.48
CA ALA A 137 -21.03 31.51 -83.75
C ALA A 137 -21.80 30.19 -83.76
#